data_AF-A0A951KFX8-F1
#
_entry.id   AF-A0A951KFX8-F1
#
_cell.length_a   1.000
_cell.length_b   1.000
_cell.length_c   1.000
_cell.angle_alpha   90.00
_cell.angle_beta   90.00
_cell.angle_gamma   90.00
#
_symmetry.space_group_name_H-M   'P 1'
#
loop_
_entity.id
_entity.type
_entity.pdbx_description
1 polymer ?
#
loop_
_entity_poly.entity_id
_entity_poly.type
_entity_poly.pdbx_seq_one_letter_code
_entity_poly.pdbx_strand_id
1 'polypeptide(L)'
;MTDQQPNRNALSLARVWVRSNIITTVLSIFIVLSLLINALTIGALLRVRGIINNQLEVSLAQLAELRQQKVRYNFPVDQTFTIDTTVTIDETVTVPLNLSVPISQTISVPIDTPVGQVPIEVPLNLTVPVSDTVEVPLTKDIPFKAEIPIRTDIPVDLDLSAPPLGDVLKQFEDALRDLHNRL
;
A
#
# COMPACT_ATOMS: atom_id res chain seq x y z
N MET A 1 -10.25 -83.72 -87.77
CA MET A 1 -11.00 -82.81 -86.89
C MET A 1 -10.34 -82.90 -85.52
N THR A 2 -9.41 -81.99 -85.19
CA THR A 2 -9.65 -80.86 -84.25
C THR A 2 -10.31 -81.35 -82.96
N ASP A 3 -9.69 -81.27 -81.78
CA ASP A 3 -9.38 -79.97 -81.17
C ASP A 3 -8.36 -80.05 -80.02
N GLN A 4 -7.68 -78.93 -79.81
CA GLN A 4 -6.59 -78.70 -78.88
C GLN A 4 -7.16 -78.11 -77.57
N GLN A 5 -7.02 -78.79 -76.42
CA GLN A 5 -7.34 -78.17 -75.12
C GLN A 5 -6.06 -77.59 -74.50
N PRO A 6 -6.01 -76.26 -74.24
CA PRO A 6 -4.80 -75.59 -73.81
C PRO A 6 -4.55 -75.81 -72.31
N ASN A 7 -3.29 -76.10 -72.00
CA ASN A 7 -2.71 -76.25 -70.67
C ASN A 7 -2.87 -74.96 -69.84
N ARG A 8 -3.73 -75.00 -68.81
CA ARG A 8 -4.10 -73.84 -67.97
C ARG A 8 -3.15 -73.58 -66.78
N ASN A 9 -2.10 -74.39 -66.59
CA ASN A 9 -1.34 -74.40 -65.33
C ASN A 9 0.00 -73.63 -65.37
N ALA A 10 0.47 -73.18 -66.54
CA ALA A 10 1.74 -72.46 -66.65
C ALA A 10 1.69 -70.98 -66.20
N LEU A 11 0.50 -70.42 -65.97
CA LEU A 11 0.31 -68.99 -65.67
C LEU A 11 0.23 -68.67 -64.16
N SER A 12 0.38 -69.65 -63.26
CA SER A 12 0.30 -69.43 -61.80
C SER A 12 1.67 -69.29 -61.12
N LEU A 13 2.69 -70.04 -61.54
CA LEU A 13 4.01 -70.05 -60.87
C LEU A 13 4.84 -68.78 -61.13
N ALA A 14 4.84 -68.27 -62.36
CA ALA A 14 5.53 -67.01 -62.71
C ALA A 14 4.94 -65.80 -61.95
N ARG A 15 3.63 -65.84 -61.67
CA ARG A 15 2.93 -64.79 -60.92
C ARG A 15 3.31 -64.80 -59.44
N VAL A 16 3.61 -65.95 -58.85
CA VAL A 16 3.98 -66.07 -57.43
C VAL A 16 5.42 -65.60 -57.20
N TRP A 17 6.35 -65.91 -58.10
CA TRP A 17 7.75 -65.49 -57.99
C TRP A 17 7.91 -63.96 -58.09
N VAL A 18 7.20 -63.33 -59.04
CA VAL A 18 7.20 -61.87 -59.19
C VAL A 18 6.44 -61.20 -58.02
N ARG A 19 5.33 -61.76 -57.55
CA ARG A 19 4.59 -61.23 -56.39
C ARG A 19 5.40 -61.27 -55.09
N SER A 20 6.22 -62.29 -54.87
CA SER A 20 7.06 -62.40 -53.66
C SER A 20 8.12 -61.28 -53.60
N ASN A 21 8.77 -60.97 -54.74
CA ASN A 21 9.78 -59.90 -54.80
C ASN A 21 9.18 -58.50 -54.68
N ILE A 22 7.92 -58.30 -55.11
CA ILE A 22 7.21 -57.04 -54.90
C ILE A 22 6.92 -56.83 -53.41
N ILE A 23 6.53 -57.88 -52.68
CA ILE A 23 6.20 -57.75 -51.25
C ILE A 23 7.46 -57.42 -50.44
N THR A 24 8.60 -58.06 -50.71
CA THR A 24 9.85 -57.79 -49.97
C THR A 24 10.43 -56.41 -50.27
N THR A 25 10.35 -55.94 -51.51
CA THR A 25 10.79 -54.58 -51.87
C THR A 25 9.91 -53.51 -51.23
N VAL A 26 8.58 -53.68 -51.27
CA VAL A 26 7.64 -52.78 -50.60
C VAL A 26 7.85 -52.78 -49.08
N LEU A 27 8.06 -53.95 -48.47
CA LEU A 27 8.35 -54.07 -47.04
C LEU A 27 9.68 -53.38 -46.68
N SER A 28 10.74 -53.56 -47.48
CA SER A 28 12.03 -52.92 -47.26
C SER A 28 11.93 -51.39 -47.35
N ILE A 29 11.20 -50.86 -48.34
CA ILE A 29 10.93 -49.42 -48.46
C ILE A 29 10.20 -48.91 -47.21
N PHE A 30 9.20 -49.66 -46.72
CA PHE A 30 8.43 -49.27 -45.54
C PHE A 30 9.27 -49.31 -44.25
N ILE A 31 10.16 -50.29 -44.11
CA ILE A 31 11.11 -50.39 -42.98
C ILE A 31 12.10 -49.22 -43.01
N VAL A 32 12.70 -48.93 -44.17
CA VAL A 32 13.64 -47.82 -44.31
C VAL A 32 12.95 -46.48 -44.04
N LEU A 33 11.73 -46.30 -44.54
CA LEU A 33 10.92 -45.11 -44.28
C LEU A 33 10.60 -44.97 -42.78
N SER A 34 10.19 -46.07 -42.12
CA SER A 34 9.92 -46.09 -40.68
C SER A 34 11.18 -45.80 -39.86
N LEU A 35 12.32 -46.38 -40.23
CA LEU A 35 13.60 -46.15 -39.55
C LEU A 35 14.06 -44.69 -39.70
N LEU A 36 13.87 -44.11 -40.88
CA LEU A 36 14.23 -42.72 -41.16
C LEU A 36 13.37 -41.74 -40.35
N ILE A 37 12.06 -41.98 -40.27
CA ILE A 37 11.16 -41.19 -39.43
C ILE A 37 11.57 -41.30 -37.96
N ASN A 38 11.86 -42.52 -37.47
CA ASN A 38 12.30 -42.74 -36.10
C ASN A 38 13.63 -42.01 -35.79
N ALA A 39 14.61 -42.09 -36.70
CA ALA A 39 15.89 -41.39 -36.56
C ALA A 39 15.71 -39.87 -36.56
N LEU A 40 14.82 -39.35 -37.41
CA LEU A 40 14.45 -37.93 -37.42
C LEU A 40 13.78 -37.50 -36.12
N THR A 41 12.87 -38.29 -35.56
CA THR A 41 12.25 -37.98 -34.25
C THR A 41 13.24 -37.99 -33.10
N ILE A 42 14.17 -38.95 -33.06
CA ILE A 42 15.22 -39.00 -32.03
C ILE A 42 16.13 -37.78 -32.17
N GLY A 43 16.57 -37.46 -33.40
CA GLY A 43 17.40 -36.29 -33.66
C GLY A 43 16.70 -34.98 -33.30
N ALA A 44 15.41 -34.85 -33.61
CA ALA A 44 14.61 -33.69 -33.21
C ALA A 44 14.50 -33.55 -31.69
N LEU A 45 14.30 -34.66 -30.98
CA LEU A 45 14.23 -34.67 -29.51
C LEU A 45 15.57 -34.25 -28.87
N LEU A 46 16.69 -34.73 -29.40
CA LEU A 46 18.03 -34.36 -28.91
C LEU A 46 18.34 -32.86 -29.12
N ARG A 47 17.89 -32.29 -30.25
CA ARG A 47 18.03 -30.84 -30.51
C ARG A 47 17.24 -30.00 -29.51
N VAL A 48 16.01 -30.42 -29.19
CA VAL A 48 15.16 -29.72 -28.22
C VAL A 48 15.79 -29.72 -26.83
N ARG A 49 16.36 -30.85 -26.38
CA ARG A 49 17.06 -30.92 -25.08
C ARG A 49 18.25 -29.96 -24.99
N GLY A 50 19.07 -29.88 -26.04
CA GLY A 50 20.21 -28.96 -26.07
C GLY A 50 19.81 -27.48 -25.99
N ILE A 51 18.71 -27.09 -26.64
CA ILE A 51 18.17 -25.72 -26.57
C ILE A 51 17.64 -25.41 -25.17
N ILE A 52 16.93 -26.36 -24.55
CA ILE A 52 16.36 -26.18 -23.21
C ILE A 52 17.47 -26.00 -22.16
N ASN A 53 18.50 -26.84 -22.17
CA ASN A 53 19.57 -26.79 -21.17
C ASN A 53 20.30 -25.43 -21.16
N ASN A 54 20.63 -24.90 -22.34
CA ASN A 54 21.31 -23.61 -22.46
C ASN A 54 20.42 -22.43 -22.03
N GLN A 55 19.11 -22.51 -22.25
CA GLN A 55 18.18 -21.46 -21.82
C GLN A 55 17.94 -21.48 -20.30
N LEU A 56 17.88 -22.67 -19.68
CA LEU A 56 17.72 -22.81 -18.23
C LEU A 56 18.91 -22.21 -17.46
N GLU A 57 20.14 -22.45 -17.92
CA GLU A 57 21.34 -21.89 -17.28
C GLU A 57 21.34 -20.35 -17.29
N VAL A 58 20.95 -19.75 -18.42
CA VAL A 58 20.80 -18.30 -18.55
C VAL A 58 19.71 -17.77 -17.61
N SER A 59 18.56 -18.46 -17.51
CA SER A 59 17.49 -18.06 -16.59
C SER A 59 17.91 -18.16 -15.12
N LEU A 60 18.63 -19.21 -14.73
CA LEU A 60 19.15 -19.36 -13.36
C LEU A 60 20.15 -18.25 -13.01
N ALA A 61 21.04 -17.89 -13.94
CA ALA A 61 21.98 -16.79 -13.75
C ALA A 61 21.27 -15.43 -13.59
N GLN A 62 20.26 -15.16 -14.43
CA GLN A 62 19.46 -13.94 -14.34
C GLN A 62 18.65 -13.87 -13.05
N LEU A 63 18.09 -14.98 -12.59
CA LEU A 63 17.39 -15.05 -11.30
C LEU A 63 18.33 -14.79 -10.14
N ALA A 64 19.55 -15.34 -10.17
CA ALA A 64 20.57 -15.08 -9.15
C ALA A 64 20.98 -13.60 -9.11
N GLU A 65 21.06 -12.93 -10.25
CA GLU A 65 21.32 -11.50 -10.35
C GLU A 65 20.15 -10.67 -9.78
N LEU A 66 18.91 -11.01 -10.16
CA LEU A 66 17.71 -10.35 -9.63
C LEU A 66 17.59 -10.49 -8.11
N ARG A 67 17.96 -11.64 -7.53
CA ARG A 67 18.00 -11.84 -6.07
C ARG A 67 18.93 -10.89 -5.34
N GLN A 68 19.97 -10.39 -6.00
CA GLN A 68 20.96 -9.48 -5.42
C GLN A 68 20.56 -8.01 -5.61
N GLN A 69 19.60 -7.72 -6.49
CA GLN A 69 19.14 -6.37 -6.75
C GLN A 69 18.14 -5.92 -5.69
N LYS A 70 18.42 -4.76 -5.08
CA LYS A 70 17.45 -4.06 -4.23
C LYS A 70 16.53 -3.22 -5.09
N VAL A 71 15.22 -3.44 -4.97
CA VAL A 71 14.22 -2.64 -5.68
C VAL A 71 13.81 -1.49 -4.76
N ARG A 72 14.08 -0.26 -5.19
CA ARG A 72 13.61 0.93 -4.48
C ARG A 72 12.22 1.31 -4.97
N TYR A 73 11.25 1.26 -4.08
CA TYR A 73 9.89 1.70 -4.36
C TYR A 73 9.56 2.93 -3.50
N ASN A 74 9.11 4.00 -4.14
CA ASN A 74 8.66 5.20 -3.45
C ASN A 74 7.17 5.06 -3.16
N PHE A 75 6.82 4.80 -1.90
CA PHE A 75 5.43 4.70 -1.48
C PHE A 75 4.87 6.11 -1.20
N PRO A 76 3.91 6.60 -2.01
CA PRO A 76 3.34 7.91 -1.78
C PRO A 76 2.40 7.86 -0.58
N VAL A 77 2.66 8.68 0.43
CA VAL A 77 1.77 8.90 1.56
C VAL A 77 1.08 10.25 1.37
N ASP A 78 -0.25 10.24 1.24
CA ASP A 78 -1.09 11.45 1.26
C ASP A 78 -2.06 11.32 2.44
N GLN A 79 -1.78 12.06 3.52
CA GLN A 79 -2.57 12.03 4.74
C GLN A 79 -2.80 13.45 5.25
N THR A 80 -4.01 13.73 5.71
CA THR A 80 -4.35 15.02 6.33
C THR A 80 -4.56 14.80 7.82
N PHE A 81 -3.80 15.56 8.63
CA PHE A 81 -3.99 15.58 10.07
C PHE A 81 -4.83 16.79 10.47
N THR A 82 -5.89 16.56 11.23
CA THR A 82 -6.72 17.62 11.79
C THR A 82 -6.30 17.90 13.22
N ILE A 83 -5.98 19.16 13.51
CA ILE A 83 -5.79 19.66 14.87
C ILE A 83 -7.08 20.40 15.24
N ASP A 84 -7.76 19.94 16.28
CA ASP A 84 -8.91 20.61 16.89
C ASP A 84 -8.56 20.88 18.35
N THR A 85 -8.26 22.13 18.66
CA THR A 85 -7.91 22.56 20.01
C THR A 85 -8.67 23.82 20.37
N THR A 86 -8.98 23.99 21.64
CA THR A 86 -9.60 25.21 22.16
C THR A 86 -8.60 25.89 23.08
N VAL A 87 -8.30 27.16 22.81
CA VAL A 87 -7.46 27.98 23.68
C VAL A 87 -8.36 28.88 24.50
N THR A 88 -8.30 28.73 25.81
CA THR A 88 -9.01 29.59 26.77
C THR A 88 -8.13 30.78 27.12
N ILE A 89 -8.69 31.98 27.02
CA ILE A 89 -8.05 33.23 27.43
C ILE A 89 -8.85 33.79 28.60
N ASP A 90 -8.17 33.96 29.73
CA ASP A 90 -8.70 34.56 30.94
C ASP A 90 -8.15 35.99 31.10
N GLU A 91 -9.04 36.96 31.17
CA GLU A 91 -8.72 38.37 31.38
C GLU A 91 -9.55 38.90 32.55
N THR A 92 -8.98 39.78 33.38
CA THR A 92 -9.72 40.45 34.45
C THR A 92 -9.78 41.93 34.14
N VAL A 93 -10.99 42.48 34.07
CA VAL A 93 -11.21 43.90 33.84
C VAL A 93 -11.60 44.55 35.16
N THR A 94 -10.83 45.56 35.58
CA THR A 94 -11.14 46.36 36.77
C THR A 94 -12.06 47.52 36.37
N VAL A 95 -13.26 47.53 36.93
CA VAL A 95 -14.24 48.60 36.71
C VAL A 95 -14.24 49.51 37.96
N PRO A 96 -13.90 50.81 37.82
CA PRO A 96 -14.00 51.74 38.93
C PRO A 96 -15.45 52.17 39.14
N LEU A 97 -15.95 52.03 40.37
CA LEU A 97 -17.25 52.55 40.80
C LEU A 97 -17.00 53.80 41.65
N ASN A 98 -17.60 54.92 41.24
CA ASN A 98 -17.57 56.16 42.01
C ASN A 98 -19.01 56.53 42.36
N LEU A 99 -19.36 56.39 43.63
CA LEU A 99 -20.68 56.73 44.17
C LEU A 99 -20.55 57.93 45.10
N SER A 100 -21.41 58.92 44.94
CA SER A 100 -21.53 60.02 45.90
C SER A 100 -22.80 59.84 46.71
N VAL A 101 -22.66 59.58 48.01
CA VAL A 101 -23.80 59.39 48.91
C VAL A 101 -24.06 60.71 49.63
N PRO A 102 -25.19 61.40 49.35
CA PRO A 102 -25.59 62.56 50.11
C PRO A 102 -26.16 62.14 51.47
N ILE A 103 -25.67 62.74 52.55
CA ILE A 103 -26.15 62.58 53.90
C ILE A 103 -26.68 63.93 54.36
N SER A 104 -27.99 63.99 54.60
CA SER A 104 -28.67 65.16 55.17
C SER A 104 -29.23 64.77 56.53
N GLN A 105 -28.67 65.34 57.59
CA GLN A 105 -29.11 65.11 58.96
C GLN A 105 -29.15 66.41 59.75
N THR A 106 -30.11 66.55 60.66
CA THR A 106 -30.16 67.69 61.59
C THR A 106 -29.63 67.23 62.94
N ILE A 107 -28.58 67.91 63.42
CA ILE A 107 -28.03 67.64 64.75
C ILE A 107 -28.40 68.77 65.71
N SER A 108 -28.72 68.44 66.96
CA SER A 108 -29.01 69.43 68.00
C SER A 108 -27.75 69.68 68.82
N VAL A 109 -27.23 70.90 68.77
CA VAL A 109 -26.03 71.31 69.52
C VAL A 109 -26.46 72.19 70.69
N PRO A 110 -26.22 71.80 71.95
CA PRO A 110 -26.51 72.64 73.09
C PRO A 110 -25.47 73.77 73.19
N ILE A 111 -25.94 75.01 73.32
CA ILE A 111 -25.07 76.17 73.56
C ILE A 111 -25.32 76.70 74.96
N ASP A 112 -24.24 76.87 75.73
CA ASP A 112 -24.32 77.38 77.10
C ASP A 112 -24.41 78.91 77.08
N THR A 113 -25.47 79.44 77.67
CA THR A 113 -25.71 80.88 77.79
C THR A 113 -25.79 81.27 79.27
N PRO A 114 -25.59 82.55 79.63
CA PRO A 114 -25.71 83.00 81.03
C PRO A 114 -27.08 82.73 81.69
N VAL A 115 -28.08 82.30 80.90
CA VAL A 115 -29.44 81.97 81.35
C VAL A 115 -29.81 80.48 81.18
N GLY A 116 -28.89 79.62 80.74
CA GLY A 116 -29.08 78.16 80.60
C GLY A 116 -28.62 77.59 79.24
N GLN A 117 -28.75 76.26 79.07
CA GLN A 117 -28.42 75.58 77.80
C GLN A 117 -29.61 75.64 76.84
N VAL A 118 -29.40 76.18 75.64
CA VAL A 118 -30.41 76.23 74.58
C VAL A 118 -29.99 75.30 73.44
N PRO A 119 -30.83 74.33 73.01
CA PRO A 119 -30.54 73.48 71.88
C PRO A 119 -30.73 74.25 70.57
N ILE A 120 -29.71 74.24 69.71
CA ILE A 120 -29.80 74.80 68.35
C ILE A 120 -29.74 73.65 67.35
N GLU A 121 -30.73 73.59 66.46
CA GLU A 121 -30.74 72.65 65.34
C GLU A 121 -29.83 73.15 64.21
N VAL A 122 -28.82 72.36 63.87
CA VAL A 122 -27.89 72.65 62.80
C VAL A 122 -28.07 71.60 61.70
N PRO A 123 -28.50 72.00 60.49
CA PRO A 123 -28.58 71.08 59.36
C PRO A 123 -27.18 70.76 58.84
N LEU A 124 -26.83 69.48 58.83
CA LEU A 124 -25.60 68.96 58.29
C LEU A 124 -25.89 68.29 56.94
N ASN A 125 -25.34 68.86 55.88
CA ASN A 125 -25.37 68.30 54.54
C ASN A 125 -23.95 67.93 54.14
N LEU A 126 -23.68 66.63 54.07
CA LEU A 126 -22.39 66.09 53.72
C LEU A 126 -22.55 65.21 52.48
N THR A 127 -21.62 65.31 51.55
CA THR A 127 -21.51 64.34 50.44
C THR A 127 -20.29 63.50 50.70
N VAL A 128 -20.48 62.21 50.92
CA VAL A 128 -19.38 61.27 51.10
C VAL A 128 -19.09 60.59 49.77
N PRO A 129 -17.90 60.80 49.17
CA PRO A 129 -17.48 60.04 48.02
C PRO A 129 -17.08 58.62 48.46
N VAL A 130 -17.62 57.63 47.78
CA VAL A 130 -17.25 56.22 47.91
C VAL A 130 -16.67 55.80 46.56
N SER A 131 -15.38 55.46 46.56
CA SER A 131 -14.69 54.89 45.41
C SER A 131 -14.39 53.44 45.71
N ASP A 132 -14.83 52.56 44.82
CA ASP A 132 -14.59 51.12 44.90
C ASP A 132 -14.14 50.59 43.54
N THR A 133 -13.50 49.44 43.52
CA THR A 133 -13.04 48.78 42.29
C THR A 133 -13.54 47.35 42.27
N VAL A 134 -14.30 47.00 41.24
CA VAL A 134 -14.80 45.65 41.05
C VAL A 134 -14.00 44.97 39.95
N GLU A 135 -13.51 43.76 40.23
CA GLU A 135 -12.85 42.90 39.26
C GLU A 135 -13.88 42.01 38.58
N VAL A 136 -13.97 42.11 37.25
CA VAL A 136 -14.86 41.27 36.44
C VAL A 136 -14.01 40.28 35.65
N PRO A 137 -14.09 38.97 35.93
CA PRO A 137 -13.40 37.96 35.13
C PRO A 137 -14.11 37.77 33.79
N LEU A 138 -13.33 37.74 32.71
CA LEU A 138 -13.76 37.46 31.35
C LEU A 138 -13.01 36.24 30.85
N THR A 139 -13.74 35.15 30.62
CA THR A 139 -13.20 33.94 29.99
C THR A 139 -13.70 33.86 28.55
N LYS A 140 -12.79 33.68 27.59
CA LYS A 140 -13.13 33.43 26.18
C LYS A 140 -12.47 32.16 25.69
N ASP A 141 -13.27 31.28 25.10
CA ASP A 141 -12.80 30.09 24.41
C ASP A 141 -12.69 30.35 22.91
N ILE A 142 -11.48 30.20 22.37
CA ILE A 142 -11.21 30.37 20.94
C ILE A 142 -10.93 28.99 20.33
N PRO A 143 -11.83 28.45 19.49
CA PRO A 143 -11.59 27.19 18.79
C PRO A 143 -10.59 27.41 17.65
N PHE A 144 -9.57 26.57 17.59
CA PHE A 144 -8.58 26.53 16.53
C PHE A 144 -8.68 25.19 15.80
N LYS A 145 -9.03 25.26 14.51
CA LYS A 145 -9.09 24.11 13.62
C LYS A 145 -8.11 24.30 12.48
N ALA A 146 -7.17 23.37 12.34
CA ALA A 146 -6.21 23.37 11.25
C ALA A 146 -6.11 21.99 10.62
N GLU A 147 -6.02 21.96 9.29
CA GLU A 147 -5.75 20.75 8.52
C GLU A 147 -4.34 20.85 7.96
N ILE A 148 -3.49 19.89 8.31
CA ILE A 148 -2.10 19.83 7.87
C ILE A 148 -1.98 18.66 6.89
N PRO A 149 -1.87 18.93 5.58
CA PRO A 149 -1.62 17.89 4.59
C PRO A 149 -0.16 17.46 4.64
N ILE A 150 0.07 16.16 4.78
CA ILE A 150 1.39 15.53 4.69
C ILE A 150 1.43 14.73 3.40
N ARG A 151 2.24 15.21 2.46
CA ARG A 151 2.55 14.52 1.21
C ARG A 151 4.03 14.18 1.20
N THR A 152 4.35 12.90 1.30
CA THR A 152 5.75 12.46 1.33
C THR A 152 5.86 11.11 0.66
N ASP A 153 6.89 10.98 -0.16
CA ASP A 153 7.29 9.70 -0.75
C ASP A 153 8.27 9.02 0.20
N ILE A 154 7.85 7.89 0.79
CA ILE A 154 8.72 7.10 1.65
C ILE A 154 9.45 6.08 0.77
N PRO A 155 10.78 6.19 0.60
CA PRO A 155 11.54 5.18 -0.13
C PRO A 155 11.61 3.90 0.70
N VAL A 156 11.07 2.83 0.15
CA VAL A 156 11.16 1.48 0.71
C VAL A 156 12.12 0.68 -0.16
N ASP A 157 13.22 0.22 0.44
CA ASP A 157 14.14 -0.69 -0.21
C ASP A 157 13.67 -2.13 0.01
N LEU A 158 13.14 -2.75 -1.06
CA LEU A 158 12.71 -4.14 -1.06
C LEU A 158 13.90 -5.04 -1.37
N ASP A 159 14.22 -5.92 -0.42
CA ASP A 159 15.17 -7.00 -0.62
C ASP A 159 14.45 -8.22 -1.20
N LEU A 160 14.71 -8.53 -2.47
CA LEU A 160 14.09 -9.66 -3.16
C LEU A 160 14.53 -11.02 -2.61
N SER A 161 15.60 -11.06 -1.82
CA SER A 161 16.04 -12.27 -1.13
C SER A 161 15.35 -12.49 0.23
N ALA A 162 14.68 -11.47 0.77
CA ALA A 162 13.99 -11.55 2.05
C ALA A 162 12.57 -12.14 1.94
N PRO A 163 12.05 -12.83 2.98
CA PRO A 163 10.67 -13.32 2.99
C PRO A 163 9.65 -12.18 2.90
N PRO A 164 8.47 -12.41 2.28
CA PRO A 164 8.00 -13.68 1.69
C PRO A 164 8.48 -13.91 0.25
N LEU A 165 8.98 -12.88 -0.44
CA LEU A 165 9.36 -12.94 -1.86
C LEU A 165 10.56 -13.88 -2.09
N GLY A 166 11.53 -13.85 -1.17
CA GLY A 166 12.72 -14.69 -1.24
C GLY A 166 12.41 -16.19 -1.24
N ASP A 167 11.33 -16.60 -0.58
CA ASP A 167 10.90 -18.01 -0.49
C ASP A 167 10.26 -18.47 -1.81
N VAL A 168 9.40 -17.63 -2.40
CA VAL A 168 8.83 -17.89 -3.74
C VAL A 168 9.94 -18.00 -4.79
N LEU A 169 10.92 -17.12 -4.72
CA LEU A 169 12.03 -17.08 -5.66
C LEU A 169 12.98 -18.28 -5.48
N LYS A 170 13.18 -18.76 -4.25
CA LYS A 170 13.89 -20.03 -3.97
C LYS A 170 13.12 -21.23 -4.54
N GLN A 171 11.82 -21.31 -4.30
CA GLN A 171 11.00 -22.40 -4.82
C GLN A 171 11.04 -22.47 -6.35
N PHE A 172 11.05 -21.31 -7.01
CA PHE A 172 11.19 -21.23 -8.47
C PHE A 172 12.58 -21.66 -8.95
N GLU A 173 13.64 -21.23 -8.27
CA GLU A 173 15.01 -21.67 -8.56
C GLU A 173 15.16 -23.19 -8.39
N ASP A 174 14.64 -23.74 -7.29
CA ASP A 174 14.68 -25.18 -7.00
C ASP A 174 13.92 -25.98 -8.06
N ALA A 175 12.76 -25.49 -8.50
CA ALA A 175 11.99 -26.12 -9.58
C ALA A 175 12.74 -26.11 -10.92
N LEU A 176 13.42 -25.01 -11.26
CA LEU A 176 14.24 -24.91 -12.46
C LEU A 176 15.48 -25.81 -12.38
N ARG A 177 16.10 -25.92 -11.19
CA ARG A 177 17.25 -26.78 -10.95
C ARG A 177 16.87 -28.27 -11.01
N ASP A 178 15.72 -28.66 -10.48
CA ASP A 178 15.20 -30.03 -10.61
C ASP A 178 14.90 -30.37 -12.06
N LEU A 179 14.31 -29.45 -12.82
CA LEU A 179 14.07 -29.64 -14.26
C LEU A 179 15.39 -29.82 -15.03
N HIS A 180 16.41 -29.01 -14.74
CA HIS A 180 17.74 -29.13 -15.35
C HIS A 180 18.38 -30.51 -15.09
N ASN A 181 18.28 -31.01 -13.85
CA ASN A 181 18.88 -32.30 -13.47
C ASN A 181 18.17 -33.53 -14.07
N ARG A 182 16.93 -33.37 -14.55
CA ARG A 182 16.11 -34.47 -15.10
C ARG A 182 16.21 -34.64 -16.61
N LEU A 183 16.78 -33.66 -17.33
CA LEU A 183 16.85 -33.61 -18.80
C LEU A 183 18.13 -34.23 -19.37
#